data_AF-A0A519SGQ5-F1
#
_entry.id   AF-A0A519SGQ5-F1
#
_cell.length_a   1.000
_cell.length_b   1.000
_cell.length_c   1.000
_cell.angle_alpha   90.00
_cell.angle_beta   90.00
_cell.angle_gamma   90.00
#
_symmetry.space_group_name_H-M   'P 1'
#
loop_
_entity.id
_entity.type
_entity.pdbx_description
1 polymer ?
#
loop_
_entity_poly.entity_id
_entity_poly.type
_entity_poly.pdbx_seq_one_letter_code
_entity_poly.pdbx_strand_id
1 'polypeptide(L)'
;MKALKTLFLFILVIAQFSCSTGPKSDGTDYFSKAGIEIPKFSSDAINNHLSEYKNQYNLVCSAVTSNDTGNAPQLSISFSDWAIIALKIEDNLKGQERKDYNSLLEILAKRWNEQKDKLQ
;
A
#
# COMPACT_ATOMS: atom_id res chain seq x y z
N MET A 1 -16.30 -27.29 44.63
CA MET A 1 -16.46 -25.85 44.35
C MET A 1 -15.13 -25.23 43.92
N LYS A 2 -14.73 -25.36 42.64
CA LYS A 2 -13.58 -24.64 42.05
C LYS A 2 -13.77 -24.55 40.53
N ALA A 3 -14.76 -23.78 40.07
CA ALA A 3 -15.01 -23.56 38.64
C ALA A 3 -15.61 -22.17 38.38
N LEU A 4 -15.14 -21.14 39.10
CA LEU A 4 -15.82 -19.83 39.06
C LEU A 4 -14.90 -18.59 39.02
N LYS A 5 -13.64 -18.69 38.56
CA LYS A 5 -12.76 -17.50 38.55
C LYS A 5 -11.93 -17.26 37.28
N THR A 6 -12.10 -18.05 36.22
CA THR A 6 -11.34 -17.88 34.98
C THR A 6 -12.15 -17.35 33.80
N LEU A 7 -13.40 -16.91 34.02
CA LEU A 7 -14.26 -16.37 32.94
C LEU A 7 -14.26 -14.84 32.83
N PHE A 8 -13.46 -14.12 33.63
CA PHE A 8 -13.48 -12.65 33.66
C PHE A 8 -12.31 -11.96 32.95
N LEU A 9 -11.34 -12.71 32.40
CA LEU A 9 -10.14 -12.12 31.79
C LEU A 9 -10.11 -12.12 30.25
N PHE A 10 -11.14 -12.65 29.59
CA PHE A 10 -11.19 -12.73 28.12
C PHE A 10 -12.10 -11.69 27.45
N ILE A 11 -12.76 -10.82 28.22
CA ILE A 11 -13.72 -9.82 27.70
C ILE A 11 -13.13 -8.40 27.80
N LEU A 12 -11.84 -8.22 27.53
CA LEU A 12 -11.19 -6.91 27.57
C LEU A 12 -10.28 -6.61 26.36
N VAL A 13 -10.46 -7.31 25.23
CA VAL A 13 -9.62 -7.11 24.04
C VAL A 13 -10.40 -6.82 22.74
N ILE A 14 -11.74 -6.78 22.74
CA ILE A 14 -12.52 -6.67 21.47
C ILE A 14 -13.39 -5.40 21.38
N ALA A 15 -13.06 -4.34 22.13
CA ALA A 15 -13.77 -3.06 22.03
C ALA A 15 -12.91 -1.91 21.49
N GLN A 16 -11.87 -2.20 20.70
CA GLN A 16 -11.24 -1.22 19.82
C GLN A 16 -11.54 -1.58 18.36
N PHE A 17 -12.83 -1.64 18.02
CA PHE A 17 -13.25 -1.27 16.67
C PHE A 17 -12.95 0.22 16.52
N SER A 18 -11.69 0.48 16.18
CA SER A 18 -11.21 1.76 15.70
C SER A 18 -12.22 2.28 14.69
N CYS A 19 -12.66 3.53 14.86
CA CYS A 19 -13.12 4.29 13.72
C CYS A 19 -12.07 4.10 12.62
N SER A 20 -12.47 3.48 11.50
CA SER A 20 -11.62 3.35 10.33
C SER A 20 -11.41 4.75 9.75
N THR A 21 -10.46 5.50 10.32
CA THR A 21 -9.87 6.71 9.77
C THR A 21 -8.69 6.32 8.88
N GLY A 22 -8.84 5.24 8.10
CA GLY A 22 -7.84 4.88 7.11
C GLY A 22 -7.65 6.00 6.08
N PRO A 23 -6.49 6.08 5.42
CA PRO A 23 -6.25 7.06 4.37
C PRO A 23 -7.36 6.99 3.32
N LYS A 24 -7.91 8.15 2.95
CA LYS A 24 -8.96 8.25 1.93
C LYS A 24 -8.45 9.01 0.71
N SER A 25 -8.86 8.55 -0.46
CA SER A 25 -8.68 9.30 -1.69
C SER A 25 -9.62 10.49 -1.71
N ASP A 26 -9.13 11.64 -2.20
CA ASP A 26 -9.95 12.83 -2.45
C ASP A 26 -10.73 12.75 -3.79
N GLY A 27 -10.62 11.61 -4.50
CA GLY A 27 -11.26 11.39 -5.80
C GLY A 27 -10.42 11.87 -7.00
N THR A 28 -9.30 12.55 -6.76
CA THR A 28 -8.40 13.01 -7.82
C THR A 28 -7.53 11.88 -8.35
N ASP A 29 -7.45 11.77 -9.68
CA ASP A 29 -6.56 10.83 -10.36
C ASP A 29 -5.13 11.39 -10.49
N TYR A 30 -4.41 11.44 -9.36
CA TYR A 30 -3.02 11.90 -9.31
C TYR A 30 -2.08 11.00 -10.12
N PHE A 31 -2.33 9.69 -10.15
CA PHE A 31 -1.57 8.73 -10.92
C PHE A 31 -1.54 9.09 -12.40
N SER A 32 -2.70 9.36 -13.00
CA SER A 32 -2.78 9.74 -14.42
C SER A 32 -2.14 11.11 -14.68
N LYS A 33 -2.31 12.07 -13.74
CA LYS A 33 -1.69 13.40 -13.84
C LYS A 33 -0.16 13.36 -13.75
N ALA A 34 0.39 12.38 -13.04
CA ALA A 34 1.83 12.20 -12.89
C ALA A 34 2.51 11.56 -14.11
N GLY A 35 1.74 11.13 -15.12
CA GLY A 35 2.26 10.48 -16.32
C GLY A 35 2.97 9.15 -16.01
N ILE A 36 2.51 8.44 -14.98
CA ILE A 36 3.07 7.12 -14.64
C ILE A 36 2.50 6.10 -15.62
N GLU A 37 3.39 5.45 -16.36
CA GLU A 37 3.05 4.39 -17.30
C GLU A 37 3.48 3.03 -16.73
N ILE A 38 2.56 2.06 -16.78
CA ILE A 38 2.81 0.69 -16.35
C ILE A 38 2.80 -0.18 -17.62
N PRO A 39 3.95 -0.71 -18.06
CA PRO A 39 3.99 -1.63 -19.19
C PRO A 39 3.23 -2.93 -18.87
N LYS A 40 2.74 -3.59 -19.92
CA LYS A 40 2.05 -4.87 -19.79
C LYS A 40 3.07 -6.02 -19.70
N PHE A 41 2.92 -6.85 -18.66
CA PHE A 41 3.70 -8.07 -18.45
C PHE A 41 2.95 -9.30 -18.97
N SER A 42 3.64 -10.44 -19.05
CA SER A 42 3.07 -11.68 -19.61
C SER A 42 1.90 -12.24 -18.80
N SER A 43 1.86 -11.97 -17.49
CA SER A 43 0.89 -12.55 -16.56
C SER A 43 -0.14 -11.53 -16.08
N ASP A 44 -1.41 -11.91 -16.14
CA ASP A 44 -2.53 -11.10 -15.64
C ASP A 44 -2.42 -10.84 -14.14
N ALA A 45 -1.86 -11.77 -13.36
CA ALA A 45 -1.64 -11.58 -11.93
C ALA A 45 -0.68 -10.41 -11.67
N ILE A 46 0.37 -10.28 -12.49
CA ILE A 46 1.36 -9.20 -12.41
C ILE A 46 0.69 -7.87 -12.80
N ASN A 47 -0.02 -7.86 -13.93
CA ASN A 47 -0.69 -6.67 -14.42
C ASN A 47 -1.74 -6.15 -13.43
N ASN A 48 -2.52 -7.06 -12.82
CA ASN A 48 -3.51 -6.72 -11.81
C ASN A 48 -2.84 -6.10 -10.58
N HIS A 49 -1.78 -6.73 -10.05
CA HIS A 49 -1.07 -6.21 -8.89
C HIS A 49 -0.40 -4.85 -9.16
N LEU A 50 0.22 -4.67 -10.33
CA LEU A 50 0.77 -3.38 -10.72
C LEU A 50 -0.31 -2.30 -10.86
N SER A 51 -1.51 -2.66 -11.33
CA SER A 51 -2.63 -1.72 -11.41
C SER A 51 -3.09 -1.18 -10.04
N GLU A 52 -2.88 -1.93 -8.96
CA GLU A 52 -3.20 -1.51 -7.59
C GLU A 52 -2.31 -0.34 -7.12
N TYR A 53 -1.13 -0.16 -7.73
CA TYR A 53 -0.25 0.96 -7.42
C TYR A 53 -0.95 2.32 -7.63
N LYS A 54 -1.87 2.41 -8.59
CA LYS A 54 -2.70 3.61 -8.80
C LYS A 54 -3.37 4.07 -7.51
N ASN A 55 -3.92 3.13 -6.74
CA ASN A 55 -4.56 3.44 -5.47
C ASN A 55 -3.53 3.94 -4.44
N GLN A 56 -2.40 3.24 -4.30
CA GLN A 56 -1.31 3.62 -3.39
C GLN A 56 -0.81 5.05 -3.66
N TYR A 57 -0.64 5.39 -4.94
CA TYR A 57 -0.18 6.69 -5.36
C TYR A 57 -1.22 7.80 -5.12
N ASN A 58 -2.48 7.53 -5.43
CA ASN A 58 -3.57 8.50 -5.20
C ASN A 58 -3.79 8.75 -3.70
N LEU A 59 -3.66 7.74 -2.85
CA LEU A 59 -3.79 7.87 -1.39
C LEU A 59 -2.68 8.75 -0.80
N VAL A 60 -1.42 8.52 -1.16
CA VAL A 60 -0.31 9.35 -0.66
C VAL A 60 -0.41 10.78 -1.17
N CYS A 61 -0.79 10.99 -2.45
CA CYS A 61 -0.98 12.33 -2.98
C CYS A 61 -2.15 13.06 -2.33
N SER A 62 -3.26 12.37 -2.04
CA SER A 62 -4.41 12.96 -1.34
C SER A 62 -3.98 13.46 0.05
N ALA A 63 -3.23 12.65 0.80
CA ALA A 63 -2.72 13.03 2.11
C ALA A 63 -1.73 14.21 2.04
N VAL A 64 -0.86 14.26 1.02
CA VAL A 64 0.04 15.39 0.80
C VAL A 64 -0.75 16.67 0.49
N THR A 65 -1.74 16.60 -0.40
CA THR A 65 -2.58 17.75 -0.76
C THR A 65 -3.37 18.28 0.44
N SER A 66 -3.86 17.39 1.31
CA SER A 66 -4.60 17.77 2.52
C SER A 66 -3.71 18.06 3.73
N ASN A 67 -2.39 17.94 3.60
CA ASN A 67 -1.42 18.05 4.69
C ASN A 67 -1.76 17.14 5.90
N ASP A 68 -2.27 15.93 5.62
CA ASP A 68 -2.68 14.96 6.63
C ASP A 68 -1.52 14.02 7.00
N THR A 69 -0.60 14.55 7.81
CA THR A 69 0.58 13.81 8.31
C THR A 69 0.22 12.66 9.25
N GLY A 70 -0.98 12.66 9.84
CA GLY A 70 -1.47 11.61 10.71
C GLY A 70 -1.63 10.26 10.01
N ASN A 71 -1.80 10.26 8.68
CA ASN A 71 -1.94 9.06 7.87
C ASN A 71 -0.61 8.43 7.43
N ALA A 72 0.53 9.09 7.67
CA ALA A 72 1.84 8.62 7.19
C ALA A 72 2.18 7.17 7.63
N PRO A 73 1.88 6.73 8.87
CA PRO A 73 2.11 5.34 9.27
C PRO A 73 1.27 4.33 8.47
N GLN A 74 -0.04 4.58 8.33
CA GLN A 74 -0.95 3.67 7.62
C GLN A 74 -0.65 3.61 6.12
N LEU A 75 -0.27 4.73 5.51
CA LEU A 75 0.20 4.78 4.12
C LEU A 75 1.47 3.93 3.94
N SER A 76 2.41 4.02 4.88
CA SER A 76 3.66 3.22 4.83
C SER A 76 3.39 1.72 4.99
N ILE A 77 2.45 1.34 5.86
CA ILE A 77 2.00 -0.06 6.00
C ILE A 77 1.38 -0.54 4.68
N SER A 78 0.43 0.21 4.12
CA SER A 78 -0.26 -0.20 2.89
C SER A 78 0.69 -0.34 1.70
N PHE A 79 1.65 0.58 1.57
CA PHE A 79 2.68 0.48 0.52
C PHE A 79 3.63 -0.70 0.75
N SER A 80 3.98 -1.00 2.01
CA SER A 80 4.82 -2.15 2.35
C SER A 80 4.12 -3.48 2.04
N ASP A 81 2.82 -3.59 2.33
CA ASP A 81 2.02 -4.77 1.99
C ASP A 81 2.00 -5.00 0.48
N TRP A 82 1.80 -3.94 -0.30
CA TRP A 82 1.90 -3.99 -1.76
C TRP A 82 3.29 -4.43 -2.21
N ALA A 83 4.36 -3.83 -1.68
CA ALA A 83 5.74 -4.16 -2.04
C ALA A 83 6.12 -5.61 -1.71
N ILE A 84 5.62 -6.17 -0.60
CA ILE A 84 5.85 -7.59 -0.25
C ILE A 84 5.25 -8.53 -1.30
N ILE A 85 4.06 -8.22 -1.81
CA ILE A 85 3.45 -9.00 -2.89
C ILE A 85 4.26 -8.83 -4.18
N ALA A 86 4.73 -7.61 -4.47
CA ALA A 86 5.55 -7.34 -5.63
C ALA A 86 6.86 -8.17 -5.64
N LEU A 87 7.52 -8.31 -4.49
CA LEU A 87 8.72 -9.15 -4.33
C LEU A 87 8.41 -10.65 -4.50
N LYS A 88 7.28 -11.13 -3.99
CA LYS A 88 6.85 -12.52 -4.22
C LYS A 88 6.60 -12.82 -5.70
N ILE A 89 6.08 -11.85 -6.43
CA ILE A 89 5.92 -11.96 -7.90
C ILE A 89 7.30 -12.02 -8.56
N GLU A 90 8.21 -11.11 -8.19
CA GLU A 90 9.56 -11.07 -8.74
C GLU A 90 10.28 -12.42 -8.60
N ASP A 91 10.19 -13.07 -7.45
CA ASP A 91 10.85 -14.36 -7.18
C ASP A 91 10.45 -15.45 -8.19
N ASN A 92 9.28 -15.33 -8.82
CA ASN A 92 8.78 -16.26 -9.82
C ASN A 92 9.16 -15.87 -11.26
N LEU A 93 9.67 -14.65 -11.48
CA LEU A 93 10.08 -14.15 -12.78
C LEU A 93 11.51 -14.57 -13.15
N LYS A 94 11.79 -14.63 -14.46
CA LYS A 94 13.10 -15.04 -14.98
C LYS A 94 13.54 -14.16 -16.15
N GLY A 95 14.84 -14.15 -16.39
CA GLY A 95 15.43 -13.52 -17.57
C GLY A 95 15.15 -12.02 -17.66
N GLN A 96 14.76 -11.56 -18.86
CA GLN A 96 14.53 -10.14 -19.13
C GLN A 96 13.28 -9.61 -18.41
N GLU A 97 12.22 -10.41 -18.32
CA GLU A 97 10.98 -9.99 -17.67
C GLU A 97 11.19 -9.60 -16.20
N ARG A 98 12.02 -10.35 -15.46
CA ARG A 98 12.41 -10.00 -14.09
C ARG A 98 13.14 -8.64 -14.02
N LYS A 99 14.03 -8.37 -14.97
CA LYS A 99 14.80 -7.11 -15.01
C LYS A 99 13.87 -5.92 -15.30
N ASP A 100 12.97 -6.07 -16.26
CA ASP A 100 12.00 -5.03 -16.62
C ASP A 100 11.04 -4.76 -15.46
N TYR A 101 10.59 -5.82 -14.79
CA TYR A 101 9.74 -5.74 -13.61
C TYR A 101 10.44 -5.01 -12.45
N ASN A 102 11.68 -5.38 -12.11
CA ASN A 102 12.44 -4.70 -11.07
C ASN A 102 12.70 -3.23 -11.39
N SER A 103 13.07 -2.92 -12.63
CA SER A 103 13.30 -1.54 -13.07
C SER A 103 12.02 -0.69 -12.90
N LEU A 104 10.86 -1.27 -13.21
CA LEU A 104 9.58 -0.61 -12.97
C LEU A 104 9.31 -0.42 -11.46
N LEU A 105 9.51 -1.46 -10.63
CA LEU A 105 9.30 -1.36 -9.18
C LEU A 105 10.14 -0.24 -8.55
N GLU A 106 11.40 -0.08 -8.98
CA GLU A 106 12.27 1.01 -8.52
C GLU A 106 11.69 2.39 -8.84
N ILE A 107 11.17 2.58 -10.07
CA ILE A 107 10.52 3.82 -10.49
C ILE A 107 9.27 4.07 -9.64
N LEU A 108 8.41 3.07 -9.47
CA LEU A 108 7.18 3.18 -8.70
C LEU A 108 7.47 3.49 -7.22
N ALA A 109 8.45 2.81 -6.62
CA ALA A 109 8.86 3.06 -5.24
C ALA A 109 9.42 4.48 -5.06
N LYS A 110 10.28 4.93 -5.98
CA LYS A 110 10.82 6.30 -5.96
C LYS A 110 9.70 7.34 -6.02
N ARG A 111 8.77 7.21 -6.97
CA ARG A 111 7.64 8.14 -7.14
C ARG A 111 6.75 8.22 -5.91
N TRP A 112 6.50 7.08 -5.26
CA TRP A 112 5.70 7.04 -4.05
C TRP A 112 6.44 7.67 -2.86
N ASN A 113 7.72 7.34 -2.68
CA ASN A 113 8.57 7.92 -1.62
C ASN A 113 8.69 9.45 -1.74
N GLU A 114 8.86 9.98 -2.97
CA GLU A 114 8.88 11.43 -3.22
C GLU A 114 7.62 12.15 -2.69
N GLN A 115 6.47 11.48 -2.66
CA GLN A 115 5.26 12.03 -2.06
C GLN A 115 5.23 11.81 -0.54
N LYS A 116 5.54 10.59 -0.07
CA LYS A 116 5.58 10.28 1.36
C LYS A 116 6.52 11.21 2.13
N ASP A 117 7.68 11.55 1.57
CA ASP A 117 8.68 12.40 2.22
C ASP A 117 8.19 13.83 2.47
N LYS A 118 7.11 14.26 1.80
CA LYS A 118 6.45 15.55 2.07
C LYS A 118 5.52 15.52 3.29
N LEU A 119 5.26 14.34 3.84
CA LEU A 119 4.45 14.13 5.06
C LEU A 119 5.31 13.98 6.32
N GLN A 120 6.63 14.18 6.22
CA GLN A 120 7.60 14.12 7.31
C GLN A 120 7.93 15.52 7.83
#